data_AF-A0A1H5Z5G3-F1
#
_entry.id   AF-A0A1H5Z5G3-F1
#
_cell.length_a   1.000
_cell.length_b   1.000
_cell.length_c   1.000
_cell.angle_alpha   90.00
_cell.angle_beta   90.00
_cell.angle_gamma   90.00
#
_symmetry.space_group_name_H-M   'P 1'
#
loop_
_entity.id
_entity.type
_entity.pdbx_description
1 polymer ?
#
loop_
_entity_poly.entity_id
_entity_poly.type
_entity_poly.pdbx_seq_one_letter_code
_entity_poly.pdbx_strand_id
1 'polypeptide(L)'
;MTTTEIRISRLVDEFRDTIAREGTHCPGGNRVLEKDAKRLIGYSDHFKHLRHEGKGPKFLKISERKVYYYLDDLARWMVERDEQFGELD
;
A
#
# COMPACT_ATOMS: atom_id res chain seq x y z
N MET A 1 -15.08 15.70 0.97
CA MET A 1 -13.98 14.87 1.50
C MET A 1 -14.37 14.40 2.89
N THR A 2 -14.47 13.10 3.09
CA THR A 2 -14.66 12.46 4.39
C THR A 2 -13.34 12.40 5.16
N THR A 3 -13.40 12.16 6.47
CA THR A 3 -12.20 11.97 7.31
C THR A 3 -11.31 10.86 6.76
N THR A 4 -11.90 9.77 6.28
CA THR A 4 -11.20 8.64 5.64
C THR A 4 -10.45 9.09 4.37
N GLU A 5 -11.08 9.89 3.50
CA GLU A 5 -10.42 10.41 2.29
C GLU A 5 -9.21 11.32 2.62
N ILE A 6 -9.30 12.12 3.69
CA ILE A 6 -8.19 12.96 4.15
C ILE A 6 -7.02 12.09 4.65
N ARG A 7 -7.32 11.04 5.44
CA ARG A 7 -6.31 10.09 5.94
C ARG A 7 -5.61 9.37 4.80
N ILE A 8 -6.38 8.89 3.81
CA ILE A 8 -5.84 8.23 2.62
C ILE A 8 -4.93 9.19 1.86
N SER A 9 -5.38 10.41 1.57
CA SER A 9 -4.58 11.40 0.84
C SER A 9 -3.25 11.69 1.54
N ARG A 10 -3.28 11.89 2.86
CA ARG A 10 -2.07 12.16 3.64
C ARG A 10 -1.08 10.99 3.59
N LEU A 11 -1.58 9.77 3.73
CA LEU A 11 -0.74 8.56 3.70
C LEU A 11 -0.14 8.33 2.31
N VAL A 12 -0.87 8.65 1.24
CA VAL A 12 -0.34 8.62 -0.13
C VAL A 12 0.81 9.61 -0.31
N ASP A 13 0.69 10.82 0.25
CA ASP A 13 1.76 11.81 0.19
C ASP A 13 2.99 11.36 1.01
N GLU A 14 2.80 10.75 2.18
CA GLU A 14 3.88 10.14 2.97
C GLU A 14 4.60 9.02 2.21
N PHE A 15 3.85 8.19 1.45
CA PHE A 15 4.45 7.18 0.59
C PHE A 15 5.28 7.80 -0.53
N ARG A 16 4.78 8.86 -1.17
CA ARG A 16 5.50 9.58 -2.24
C ARG A 16 6.81 10.16 -1.72
N ASP A 17 6.78 10.80 -0.55
CA ASP A 17 7.96 11.36 0.09
C ASP A 17 8.99 10.27 0.42
N THR A 18 8.52 9.13 0.93
CA THR A 18 9.39 7.97 1.23
C THR A 18 10.04 7.43 -0.04
N ILE A 19 9.27 7.24 -1.11
CA ILE A 19 9.76 6.78 -2.41
C ILE A 19 10.79 7.74 -2.97
N ALA A 20 10.51 9.05 -2.94
CA ALA A 20 11.39 10.09 -3.47
C ALA A 20 12.70 10.14 -2.70
N ARG A 21 12.64 10.07 -1.36
CA ARG A 21 13.83 10.05 -0.49
C ARG A 21 14.69 8.81 -0.70
N GLU A 22 14.08 7.65 -0.92
CA GLU A 22 14.79 6.38 -1.11
C GLU A 22 15.25 6.14 -2.55
N GLY A 23 14.88 7.01 -3.50
CA GLY A 23 15.17 6.80 -4.92
C GLY A 23 14.48 5.57 -5.51
N THR A 24 13.33 5.17 -4.94
CA THR A 24 12.59 3.99 -5.41
C THR A 24 11.95 4.28 -6.77
N HIS A 25 12.12 3.37 -7.72
CA HIS A 25 11.56 3.53 -9.06
C HIS A 25 10.05 3.21 -9.10
N CYS A 26 9.25 4.21 -9.47
CA CYS A 26 7.80 4.10 -9.66
C CYS A 26 7.42 4.09 -11.15
N PRO A 27 7.22 2.91 -11.77
CA PRO A 27 6.73 2.86 -13.14
C PRO A 27 5.29 3.37 -13.20
N GLY A 28 5.12 4.59 -13.73
CA GLY A 28 3.81 5.26 -13.85
C GLY A 28 3.42 6.17 -12.68
N GLY A 29 4.38 6.62 -11.85
CA GLY A 29 4.22 7.72 -10.89
C GLY A 29 3.46 7.40 -9.60
N ASN A 30 2.46 6.52 -9.64
CA ASN A 30 1.64 6.16 -8.46
C ASN A 30 1.60 4.65 -8.20
N ARG A 31 2.55 3.88 -8.74
CA ARG A 31 2.62 2.42 -8.60
C ARG A 31 3.99 1.99 -8.13
N VAL A 32 4.00 1.01 -7.24
CA VAL A 32 5.20 0.40 -6.68
C VAL A 32 5.18 -1.11 -6.85
N LEU A 33 6.36 -1.73 -6.90
CA LEU A 33 6.49 -3.19 -6.89
C LEU A 33 6.14 -3.75 -5.51
N GLU A 34 5.80 -5.04 -5.45
CA GLU A 34 5.51 -5.74 -4.19
C GLU A 34 6.59 -5.53 -3.11
N LYS A 35 7.88 -5.52 -3.49
CA LYS A 35 9.00 -5.31 -2.55
C LYS A 35 8.95 -3.95 -1.85
N ASP A 36 8.49 -2.92 -2.56
CA ASP A 36 8.46 -1.55 -2.06
C ASP A 36 7.12 -1.30 -1.37
N ALA A 37 6.03 -1.87 -1.89
CA ALA A 37 4.73 -1.89 -1.21
C ALA A 37 4.83 -2.44 0.22
N LYS A 38 5.47 -3.61 0.40
CA LYS A 38 5.74 -4.22 1.72
C LYS A 38 6.44 -3.26 2.68
N ARG A 39 7.47 -2.58 2.17
CA ARG A 39 8.28 -1.63 2.94
C ARG A 39 7.44 -0.43 3.37
N LEU A 40 6.68 0.16 2.45
CA LEU A 40 5.85 1.34 2.69
C LEU A 40 4.81 1.11 3.79
N ILE A 41 4.17 -0.06 3.79
CA ILE A 41 3.12 -0.38 4.76
C ILE A 41 3.67 -1.05 6.04
N GLY A 42 4.98 -1.32 6.11
CA GLY A 42 5.61 -1.97 7.26
C GLY A 42 5.28 -3.46 7.43
N TYR A 43 4.77 -4.15 6.39
CA TYR A 43 4.44 -5.58 6.46
C TYR A 43 5.57 -6.45 5.88
N SER A 44 5.93 -7.51 6.60
CA SER A 44 6.94 -8.50 6.21
C SER A 44 6.38 -9.58 5.25
N ASP A 45 7.01 -10.77 5.23
CA ASP A 45 6.73 -11.89 4.33
C ASP A 45 5.25 -12.35 4.28
N HIS A 46 4.45 -12.00 5.28
CA HIS A 46 3.00 -12.24 5.28
C HIS A 46 2.23 -11.49 4.20
N PHE A 47 2.78 -10.44 3.59
CA PHE A 47 2.08 -9.68 2.55
C PHE A 47 1.72 -10.52 1.32
N LYS A 48 2.57 -11.49 0.96
CA LYS A 48 2.28 -12.42 -0.12
C LYS A 48 1.06 -13.29 0.23
N HIS A 49 1.00 -13.81 1.46
CA HIS A 49 -0.12 -14.62 1.93
C HIS A 49 -1.43 -13.82 1.95
N LEU A 50 -1.40 -12.57 2.46
CA LEU A 50 -2.56 -11.68 2.46
C LEU A 50 -3.14 -11.48 1.06
N ARG A 51 -2.28 -11.34 0.04
CA ARG A 51 -2.74 -11.29 -1.36
C ARG A 51 -3.41 -12.59 -1.78
N HIS A 52 -2.79 -13.74 -1.51
CA HIS A 52 -3.34 -15.05 -1.90
C HIS A 52 -4.68 -15.36 -1.23
N GLU A 53 -4.88 -14.87 0.01
CA GLU A 53 -6.13 -15.00 0.75
C GLU A 53 -7.19 -13.95 0.38
N GLY A 54 -6.87 -12.98 -0.50
CA GLY A 54 -7.78 -11.89 -0.84
C GLY A 54 -8.00 -10.87 0.29
N LYS A 55 -7.14 -10.88 1.32
CA LYS A 55 -7.18 -9.96 2.48
C LYS A 55 -6.18 -8.81 2.39
N GLY A 56 -5.39 -8.76 1.32
CA GLY A 56 -4.40 -7.73 1.07
C GLY A 56 -4.95 -6.54 0.26
N PRO A 57 -4.13 -5.50 0.07
CA PRO A 57 -4.48 -4.38 -0.79
C PRO A 57 -4.67 -4.83 -2.24
N LYS A 58 -5.47 -4.07 -2.99
CA LYS A 58 -5.67 -4.30 -4.42
C LYS A 58 -4.33 -4.25 -5.15
N PHE A 59 -4.19 -5.10 -6.15
CA PHE A 59 -2.95 -5.28 -6.88
C PHE A 59 -3.20 -5.44 -8.38
N LEU A 60 -2.20 -5.06 -9.16
CA LEU A 60 -2.14 -5.27 -10.61
C LEU A 60 -1.05 -6.30 -10.92
N LYS A 61 -1.46 -7.50 -11.33
CA LYS A 61 -0.54 -8.56 -11.75
C LYS A 61 -0.22 -8.37 -13.24
N ILE A 62 1.03 -8.04 -13.55
CA ILE A 62 1.50 -7.86 -14.93
C ILE A 62 2.13 -9.14 -15.48
N SER A 63 2.74 -9.95 -14.62
CA SER A 63 3.24 -11.29 -14.96
C SER A 63 3.24 -12.17 -13.71
N GLU A 64 3.61 -13.44 -13.84
CA GLU A 64 3.76 -14.34 -12.69
C GLU A 64 4.72 -13.82 -11.62
N ARG A 65 5.74 -13.05 -12.03
CA ARG A 65 6.79 -12.53 -11.14
C ARG A 65 6.67 -11.03 -10.84
N LYS A 66 5.80 -10.29 -11.54
CA LYS A 66 5.65 -8.84 -11.37
C LYS A 66 4.23 -8.47 -10.96
N VAL A 67 4.12 -8.03 -9.71
CA VAL A 67 2.90 -7.49 -9.11
C VAL A 67 3.18 -6.05 -8.70
N TYR A 68 2.26 -5.16 -9.07
CA TYR A 68 2.28 -3.75 -8.72
C TYR A 68 1.11 -3.41 -7.80
N TYR A 69 1.32 -2.37 -7.01
CA TYR A 69 0.34 -1.82 -6.08
C TYR A 69 0.24 -0.33 -6.31
N TYR A 70 -0.98 0.19 -6.35
CA TYR A 70 -1.19 1.63 -6.35
C TYR A 70 -1.04 2.18 -4.94
N LEU A 71 -0.44 3.37 -4.82
CA LEU A 71 -0.30 4.02 -3.51
C LEU A 71 -1.66 4.26 -2.84
N ASP A 72 -2.66 4.65 -3.63
CA ASP A 72 -4.04 4.87 -3.14
C ASP A 72 -4.67 3.58 -2.58
N ASP A 73 -4.48 2.45 -3.26
CA ASP A 73 -5.01 1.15 -2.80
C ASP A 73 -4.27 0.65 -1.54
N LEU A 74 -2.96 0.90 -1.45
CA LEU A 74 -2.18 0.61 -0.25
C LEU A 74 -2.67 1.45 0.94
N ALA A 75 -2.85 2.76 0.72
CA ALA A 75 -3.27 3.68 1.76
C ALA A 75 -4.70 3.37 2.22
N ARG A 76 -5.62 3.12 1.29
CA ARG A 76 -7.00 2.70 1.59
C ARG A 76 -7.01 1.44 2.44
N TRP A 77 -6.27 0.41 2.05
CA TRP A 77 -6.21 -0.84 2.82
C TRP A 77 -5.65 -0.64 4.22
N MET A 78 -4.64 0.21 4.41
CA MET A 78 -4.11 0.53 5.74
C MET A 78 -5.14 1.24 6.61
N VAL A 79 -5.85 2.22 6.06
CA VAL A 79 -6.88 2.96 6.80
C VAL A 79 -8.06 2.05 7.16
N GLU A 80 -8.55 1.25 6.21
CA GLU A 80 -9.63 0.28 6.45
C GLU A 80 -9.23 -0.76 7.52
N ARG A 81 -7.97 -1.21 7.51
CA ARG A 81 -7.46 -2.11 8.55
C ARG A 81 -7.35 -1.44 9.90
N ASP A 82 -6.87 -0.21 9.96
CA ASP A 82 -6.80 0.55 11.20
C ASP A 82 -8.19 0.79 11.78
N GLU A 83 -9.20 1.08 10.95
CA GLU A 83 -10.59 1.20 11.40
C GLU A 83 -11.18 -0.15 11.87
N GLN A 84 -10.78 -1.27 11.26
CA GLN A 84 -11.26 -2.60 11.62
C GLN A 84 -10.60 -3.18 12.90
N PHE A 85 -9.36 -2.79 13.19
CA PHE A 85 -8.56 -3.37 14.29
C PHE A 85 -8.12 -2.35 15.35
N GLY A 86 -8.40 -1.06 15.16
CA GLY A 86 -8.01 0.05 16.04
C GLY A 86 -8.93 0.29 17.25
N GLU A 87 -9.96 -0.55 17.46
CA GLU A 87 -10.76 -0.57 18.69
C GLU A 87 -10.21 -1.54 19.76
N LEU A 88 -8.89 -1.58 19.95
CA LEU A 88 -8.24 -2.32 21.04
C LEU A 88 -7.12 -1.49 21.66
N ASP A 89 -7.46 -0.31 22.18
CA ASP A 89 -6.69 0.37 23.23
C ASP A 89 -7.63 0.78 24.36
#